data_AF-A0A9P7FPG9-F1
#
_entry.id   AF-A0A9P7FPG9-F1
#
_cell.length_a   1.000
_cell.length_b   1.000
_cell.length_c   1.000
_cell.angle_alpha   90.00
_cell.angle_beta   90.00
_cell.angle_gamma   90.00
#
_symmetry.space_group_name_H-M   'P 1'
#
loop_
_entity.id
_entity.type
_entity.pdbx_description
1 polymer ?
#
loop_
_entity_poly.entity_id
_entity_poly.type
_entity_poly.pdbx_seq_one_letter_code
_entity_poly.pdbx_strand_id
1 'polypeptide(L)'
;MFAFKRRYSLYDWNTEDWATLLALAVKWGFDQVKELAVCELVKKDMPLLTRIGLYQRFNIDSARLVPLYAELCSRPDTLDEEEAEALGLKTAVLVFRARERLRAVLSNEGKSPLPLGLEKDDVHRVIISLLTGSDAFVVTSKTGENLEPLMGSHLGY
;
A
#
# COMPACT_ATOMS: atom_id res chain seq x y z
N MET A 1 6.46 21.97 15.16
CA MET A 1 5.48 22.11 16.25
C MET A 1 5.30 20.74 16.93
N PHE A 2 6.18 20.38 17.89
CA PHE A 2 6.31 19.00 18.43
C PHE A 2 5.93 18.87 19.91
N ALA A 3 5.20 19.85 20.47
CA ALA A 3 4.96 19.94 21.92
C ALA A 3 3.95 18.91 22.49
N PHE A 4 3.24 18.15 21.63
CA PHE A 4 2.19 17.24 22.08
C PHE A 4 2.72 15.90 22.63
N LYS A 5 3.93 15.48 22.25
CA LYS A 5 4.49 14.16 22.56
C LYS A 5 4.74 13.89 24.06
N ARG A 6 4.91 14.91 24.89
CA ARG A 6 5.47 14.73 26.25
C ARG A 6 4.45 14.40 27.35
N ARG A 7 3.14 14.49 27.10
CA ARG A 7 2.11 14.30 28.16
C ARG A 7 1.24 13.05 28.02
N TYR A 8 1.12 12.47 26.83
CA TYR A 8 0.25 11.29 26.58
C TYR A 8 1.01 9.96 26.52
N SER A 9 2.34 9.99 26.59
CA SER A 9 3.24 8.83 26.66
C SER A 9 3.07 7.98 27.94
N LEU A 10 2.20 8.36 28.86
CA LEU A 10 2.06 7.74 30.19
C LEU A 10 0.92 6.72 30.28
N TYR A 11 0.15 6.52 29.21
CA TYR A 11 -0.96 5.60 29.21
C TYR A 11 -0.62 4.35 28.39
N ASP A 12 -0.41 3.22 29.07
CA ASP A 12 -0.32 1.88 28.46
C ASP A 12 -1.72 1.40 28.04
N TRP A 13 -2.38 2.19 27.21
CA TRP A 13 -3.72 1.92 26.71
C TRP A 13 -3.71 0.78 25.70
N ASN A 14 -4.75 -0.04 25.76
CA ASN A 14 -4.93 -1.16 24.85
C ASN A 14 -5.39 -0.66 23.47
N THR A 15 -5.46 -1.55 22.48
CA THR A 15 -5.88 -1.19 21.11
C THR A 15 -7.32 -0.64 21.06
N GLU A 16 -8.23 -1.14 21.90
CA GLU A 16 -9.63 -0.69 22.00
C GLU A 16 -9.75 0.71 22.62
N ASP A 17 -8.94 1.03 23.61
CA ASP A 17 -8.88 2.36 24.24
C ASP A 17 -8.42 3.40 23.22
N TRP A 18 -7.38 3.08 22.45
CA TRP A 18 -6.92 3.95 21.36
C TRP A 18 -7.94 4.07 20.24
N ALA A 19 -8.67 2.99 19.90
CA ALA A 19 -9.77 3.03 18.94
C ALA A 19 -10.93 3.91 19.43
N THR A 20 -11.23 3.86 20.74
CA THR A 20 -12.25 4.70 21.38
C THR A 20 -11.83 6.16 21.40
N LEU A 21 -10.57 6.45 21.76
CA LEU A 21 -10.01 7.80 21.69
C LEU A 21 -10.07 8.35 20.27
N LEU A 22 -9.72 7.54 19.27
CA LEU A 22 -9.79 7.92 17.87
C LEU A 22 -11.23 8.23 17.45
N ALA A 23 -12.20 7.41 17.86
CA ALA A 23 -13.61 7.64 17.58
C ALA A 23 -14.11 8.95 18.19
N LEU A 24 -13.73 9.26 19.44
CA LEU A 24 -14.06 10.52 20.09
C LEU A 24 -13.38 11.72 19.42
N ALA A 25 -12.10 11.58 19.06
CA ALA A 25 -11.34 12.63 18.39
C ALA A 25 -11.94 12.97 17.03
N VAL A 26 -12.35 11.97 16.25
CA VAL A 26 -13.04 12.17 14.96
C VAL A 26 -14.42 12.79 15.18
N LYS A 27 -15.18 12.31 16.16
CA LYS A 27 -16.52 12.84 16.48
C LYS A 27 -16.50 14.33 16.86
N TRP A 28 -15.45 14.77 17.55
CA TRP A 28 -15.32 16.15 18.04
C TRP A 28 -14.38 17.03 17.22
N GLY A 29 -13.76 16.50 16.15
CA GLY A 29 -12.86 17.26 15.28
C GLY A 29 -11.51 17.60 15.91
N PHE A 30 -11.02 16.79 16.85
CA PHE A 30 -9.72 16.99 17.48
C PHE A 30 -8.59 16.38 16.64
N ASP A 31 -8.14 17.12 15.64
CA ASP A 31 -7.12 16.63 14.69
C ASP A 31 -5.79 16.22 15.33
N GLN A 32 -5.32 16.94 16.34
CA GLN A 32 -4.08 16.61 17.05
C GLN A 32 -4.19 15.29 17.83
N VAL A 33 -5.36 15.04 18.44
CA VAL A 33 -5.63 13.81 19.20
C VAL A 33 -5.85 12.64 18.25
N LYS A 34 -6.54 12.89 17.12
CA LYS A 34 -6.69 11.93 16.03
C LYS A 34 -5.33 11.47 15.54
N GLU A 35 -4.43 12.40 15.24
CA GLU A 35 -3.09 12.04 14.76
C GLU A 35 -2.26 11.29 15.80
N LEU A 36 -2.36 11.67 17.08
CA LEU A 36 -1.75 10.92 18.18
C LEU A 36 -2.26 9.48 18.22
N ALA A 37 -3.58 9.29 18.24
CA ALA A 37 -4.19 7.96 18.33
C ALA A 37 -3.75 7.07 17.17
N VAL A 38 -3.67 7.61 15.95
CA VAL A 38 -3.16 6.88 14.79
C VAL A 38 -1.70 6.51 14.96
N CYS A 39 -0.85 7.42 15.44
CA CYS A 39 0.57 7.12 15.67
C CYS A 39 0.78 6.00 16.70
N GLU A 40 -0.05 5.95 17.74
CA GLU A 40 0.04 4.88 18.75
C GLU A 40 -0.54 3.57 18.24
N LEU A 41 -1.64 3.59 17.47
CA LEU A 41 -2.19 2.41 16.80
C LEU A 41 -1.22 1.77 15.80
N VAL A 42 -0.38 2.56 15.12
CA VAL A 42 0.68 2.04 14.24
C VAL A 42 1.69 1.18 14.99
N LYS A 43 1.98 1.52 16.26
CA LYS A 43 2.97 0.79 17.07
C LYS A 43 2.43 -0.52 17.64
N LYS A 44 1.10 -0.68 17.71
CA LYS A 44 0.47 -1.89 18.22
C LYS A 44 0.42 -2.95 17.12
N ASP A 45 0.68 -4.18 17.52
CA ASP A 45 0.55 -5.33 16.64
C ASP A 45 -0.94 -5.59 16.38
N MET A 46 -1.35 -5.50 15.12
CA MET A 46 -2.73 -5.72 14.72
C MET A 46 -2.77 -6.31 13.30
N PRO A 47 -3.77 -7.15 12.98
CA PRO A 47 -3.91 -7.70 11.64
C PRO A 47 -4.02 -6.60 10.58
N LEU A 48 -3.39 -6.82 9.43
CA LEU A 48 -3.33 -5.86 8.32
C LEU A 48 -4.72 -5.37 7.89
N LEU A 49 -5.67 -6.29 7.77
CA LEU A 49 -7.06 -5.99 7.38
C LEU A 49 -7.78 -5.11 8.41
N THR A 50 -7.62 -5.43 9.69
CA THR A 50 -8.18 -4.63 10.79
C THR A 50 -7.62 -3.20 10.75
N ARG A 51 -6.33 -3.06 10.42
CA ARG A 51 -5.68 -1.75 10.29
C ARG A 51 -6.25 -0.95 9.12
N ILE A 52 -6.40 -1.57 7.96
CA ILE A 52 -6.99 -0.93 6.77
C ILE A 52 -8.43 -0.50 7.05
N GLY A 53 -9.26 -1.38 7.63
CA GLY A 53 -10.65 -1.06 7.96
C GLY A 53 -10.76 0.11 8.95
N LEU A 54 -9.89 0.16 9.96
CA LEU A 54 -9.82 1.29 10.90
C LEU A 54 -9.47 2.60 10.19
N TYR A 55 -8.51 2.56 9.26
CA TYR A 55 -8.06 3.74 8.54
C TYR A 55 -9.11 4.28 7.58
N GLN A 56 -9.83 3.39 6.91
CA GLN A 56 -10.98 3.75 6.08
C GLN A 56 -12.11 4.34 6.91
N ARG A 57 -12.47 3.71 8.03
CA ARG A 57 -13.57 4.16 8.90
C ARG A 57 -13.38 5.57 9.44
N PHE A 58 -12.14 5.93 9.77
CA PHE A 58 -11.80 7.24 10.33
C PHE A 58 -11.27 8.24 9.30
N ASN A 59 -11.39 7.92 8.00
CA ASN A 59 -10.95 8.74 6.88
C ASN A 59 -9.50 9.26 7.05
N ILE A 60 -8.61 8.33 7.43
CA ILE A 60 -7.18 8.61 7.61
C ILE A 60 -6.54 8.84 6.23
N ASP A 61 -5.53 9.72 6.20
CA ASP A 61 -4.80 10.11 4.99
C ASP A 61 -4.41 8.90 4.12
N SER A 62 -4.67 9.03 2.81
CA SER A 62 -4.38 8.02 1.80
C SER A 62 -2.90 7.66 1.74
N ALA A 63 -2.00 8.58 2.09
CA ALA A 63 -0.57 8.32 2.19
C ALA A 63 -0.24 7.18 3.18
N ARG A 64 -1.04 7.00 4.24
CA ARG A 64 -0.86 5.91 5.22
C ARG A 64 -1.54 4.61 4.79
N LEU A 65 -2.52 4.67 3.89
CA LEU A 65 -3.22 3.51 3.34
C LEU A 65 -2.44 2.83 2.21
N VAL A 66 -1.74 3.61 1.37
CA VAL A 66 -0.92 3.10 0.25
C VAL A 66 0.03 1.95 0.66
N PRO A 67 0.88 2.09 1.69
CA PRO A 67 1.80 1.01 2.07
C PRO A 67 1.06 -0.25 2.57
N LEU A 68 -0.09 -0.10 3.22
CA LEU A 68 -0.91 -1.23 3.69
C LEU A 68 -1.53 -1.99 2.51
N TYR A 69 -2.02 -1.29 1.50
CA TYR A 69 -2.47 -1.92 0.27
C TYR A 69 -1.33 -2.56 -0.50
N ALA A 70 -0.12 -2.00 -0.44
CA ALA A 70 1.05 -2.56 -1.11
C ALA A 70 1.46 -3.88 -0.48
N GLU A 71 1.47 -3.94 0.85
CA GLU A 71 1.67 -5.17 1.59
C GLU A 71 0.60 -6.22 1.25
N LEU A 72 -0.67 -5.82 1.21
CA LEU A 72 -1.78 -6.69 0.83
C LEU A 72 -1.65 -7.23 -0.59
N CYS A 73 -1.26 -6.37 -1.54
CA CYS A 73 -1.06 -6.75 -2.92
C CYS A 73 0.15 -7.66 -3.09
N SER A 74 1.19 -7.54 -2.27
CA SER A 74 2.42 -8.33 -2.37
C SER A 74 2.30 -9.75 -1.79
N ARG A 75 1.24 -10.05 -1.03
CA ARG A 75 1.00 -11.39 -0.47
C ARG A 75 0.84 -12.44 -1.58
N PRO A 76 1.36 -13.67 -1.41
CA PRO A 76 1.18 -14.74 -2.38
C PRO A 76 -0.30 -15.11 -2.52
N ASP A 77 -0.99 -15.20 -1.38
CA ASP A 77 -2.41 -15.56 -1.31
C ASP A 77 -3.31 -14.43 -1.81
N THR A 78 -4.43 -14.81 -2.41
CA THR A 78 -5.52 -13.89 -2.75
C THR A 78 -6.38 -13.59 -1.53
N LEU A 79 -7.15 -12.51 -1.61
CA LEU A 79 -8.17 -12.22 -0.60
C LEU A 79 -9.16 -13.38 -0.51
N ASP A 80 -9.46 -13.80 0.72
CA ASP A 80 -10.56 -14.71 0.98
C ASP A 80 -11.91 -13.96 1.00
N GLU A 81 -13.02 -14.70 0.96
CA GLU A 81 -14.38 -14.11 0.94
C GLU A 81 -14.63 -13.25 2.18
N GLU A 82 -14.26 -13.75 3.36
CA GLU A 82 -14.38 -13.01 4.64
C GLU A 82 -13.51 -11.75 4.66
N GLU A 83 -12.29 -11.83 4.11
CA GLU A 83 -11.37 -10.68 4.02
C GLU A 83 -11.93 -9.62 3.06
N ALA A 84 -12.50 -10.04 1.93
CA ALA A 84 -13.09 -9.17 0.93
C ALA A 84 -14.36 -8.46 1.45
N GLU A 85 -15.18 -9.15 2.23
CA GLU A 85 -16.34 -8.56 2.90
C GLU A 85 -15.90 -7.51 3.93
N ALA A 86 -14.89 -7.80 4.74
CA ALA A 86 -14.34 -6.88 5.73
C ALA A 86 -13.71 -5.61 5.13
N LEU A 87 -13.04 -5.73 3.97
CA LEU A 87 -12.46 -4.62 3.21
C LEU A 87 -13.50 -3.76 2.48
N GLY A 88 -14.67 -4.34 2.21
CA GLY A 88 -15.70 -3.78 1.35
C GLY A 88 -15.39 -3.91 -0.14
N LEU A 89 -16.45 -4.01 -0.93
CA LEU A 89 -16.39 -4.31 -2.37
C LEU A 89 -15.46 -3.38 -3.16
N LYS A 90 -15.54 -2.06 -2.90
CA LYS A 90 -14.72 -1.07 -3.63
C LYS A 90 -13.22 -1.31 -3.43
N THR A 91 -12.81 -1.59 -2.20
CA THR A 91 -11.42 -1.84 -1.84
C THR A 91 -10.95 -3.18 -2.39
N ALA A 92 -11.78 -4.23 -2.26
CA ALA A 92 -11.47 -5.55 -2.81
C ALA A 92 -11.22 -5.47 -4.33
N VAL A 93 -12.11 -4.80 -5.07
CA VAL A 93 -11.94 -4.57 -6.51
C VAL A 93 -10.66 -3.79 -6.82
N LEU A 94 -10.31 -2.79 -6.00
CA LEU A 94 -9.05 -2.05 -6.16
C LEU A 94 -7.83 -2.96 -6.00
N VAL A 95 -7.83 -3.81 -4.98
CA VAL A 95 -6.74 -4.78 -4.74
C VAL A 95 -6.62 -5.78 -5.89
N PHE A 96 -7.74 -6.32 -6.37
CA PHE A 96 -7.72 -7.22 -7.53
C PHE A 96 -7.21 -6.53 -8.80
N ARG A 97 -7.63 -5.29 -9.08
CA ARG A 97 -7.12 -4.49 -10.21
C ARG A 97 -5.63 -4.20 -10.07
N ALA A 98 -5.17 -3.88 -8.86
CA ALA A 98 -3.76 -3.63 -8.59
C ALA A 98 -2.92 -4.88 -8.88
N ARG A 99 -3.33 -6.03 -8.33
CA ARG A 99 -2.68 -7.33 -8.59
C ARG A 99 -2.66 -7.66 -10.08
N GLU A 100 -3.77 -7.42 -10.79
CA GLU A 100 -3.83 -7.67 -12.24
C GLU A 100 -2.89 -6.77 -13.04
N ARG A 101 -2.83 -5.47 -12.71
CA ARG A 101 -1.86 -4.55 -13.33
C ARG A 101 -0.42 -4.96 -13.07
N LEU A 102 -0.11 -5.40 -11.85
CA LEU A 102 1.23 -5.89 -11.49
C LEU A 102 1.62 -7.16 -12.26
N ARG A 103 0.65 -8.02 -12.62
CA ARG A 103 0.88 -9.17 -13.51
C ARG A 103 1.19 -8.75 -14.94
N ALA A 104 0.41 -7.81 -15.49
CA ALA A 104 0.59 -7.33 -16.86
C ALA A 104 1.97 -6.71 -17.12
N VAL A 105 2.60 -6.16 -16.08
CA VAL A 105 3.96 -5.59 -16.16
C VAL A 105 5.03 -6.67 -16.26
N LEU A 106 4.78 -7.89 -15.79
CA LEU A 106 5.82 -8.89 -15.50
C LEU A 106 5.67 -10.22 -16.25
N SER A 107 4.53 -10.51 -16.89
CA SER A 107 4.33 -11.82 -17.54
C SER A 107 3.29 -11.79 -18.68
N ASN A 108 3.69 -12.35 -19.84
CA ASN A 108 2.82 -12.74 -20.96
C ASN A 108 2.06 -14.06 -20.68
N GLU A 109 2.25 -14.66 -19.50
CA GLU A 109 1.74 -15.97 -19.10
C GLU A 109 0.78 -15.80 -17.91
N GLY A 110 -0.51 -15.65 -18.23
CA GLY A 110 -1.59 -15.41 -17.28
C GLY A 110 -1.92 -16.58 -16.36
N LYS A 111 -1.09 -16.86 -15.35
CA LYS A 111 -1.43 -17.75 -14.25
C LYS A 111 -1.00 -17.15 -12.90
N SER A 112 -1.90 -17.22 -11.92
CA SER A 112 -1.62 -16.98 -10.50
C SER A 112 -0.47 -17.90 -10.05
N PRO A 113 0.57 -17.44 -9.32
CA PRO A 113 0.65 -16.27 -8.41
C PRO A 113 1.38 -15.03 -8.99
N LEU A 114 1.50 -13.95 -8.21
CA LEU A 114 2.32 -12.79 -8.59
C LEU A 114 3.78 -13.23 -8.84
N PRO A 115 4.45 -12.72 -9.89
CA PRO A 115 5.79 -13.15 -10.26
C PRO A 115 6.80 -12.85 -9.15
N LEU A 116 7.68 -13.81 -8.89
CA LEU A 116 8.77 -13.72 -7.92
C LEU A 116 9.79 -12.68 -8.43
N GLY A 117 9.80 -11.49 -7.80
CA GLY A 117 10.69 -10.39 -8.21
C GLY A 117 10.07 -9.00 -8.22
N LEU A 118 8.83 -8.83 -7.73
CA LEU A 118 8.19 -7.53 -7.59
C LEU A 118 9.00 -6.58 -6.69
N GLU A 119 9.48 -5.48 -7.27
CA GLU A 119 10.06 -4.38 -6.51
C GLU A 119 8.94 -3.66 -5.75
N LYS A 120 9.19 -3.31 -4.48
CA LYS A 120 8.18 -2.63 -3.63
C LYS A 120 7.68 -1.34 -4.27
N ASP A 121 8.54 -0.66 -5.02
CA ASP A 121 8.24 0.62 -5.66
C ASP A 121 7.21 0.48 -6.80
N ASP A 122 7.20 -0.64 -7.53
CA ASP A 122 6.23 -0.91 -8.58
C ASP A 122 4.83 -1.11 -8.00
N VAL A 123 4.75 -1.83 -6.88
CA VAL A 123 3.50 -2.05 -6.13
C VAL A 123 2.92 -0.72 -5.64
N HIS A 124 3.77 0.13 -5.06
CA HIS A 124 3.35 1.45 -4.57
C HIS A 124 2.83 2.34 -5.71
N ARG A 125 3.52 2.36 -6.85
CA ARG A 125 3.13 3.14 -8.02
C ARG A 125 1.75 2.75 -8.54
N VAL A 126 1.51 1.44 -8.71
CA VAL A 126 0.21 0.93 -9.20
C VAL A 126 -0.91 1.32 -8.25
N ILE A 127 -0.70 1.21 -6.94
CA ILE A 127 -1.72 1.55 -5.94
C ILE A 127 -2.02 3.06 -5.94
N ILE A 128 -1.00 3.91 -6.01
CA ILE A 128 -1.18 5.38 -6.08
C ILE A 128 -1.99 5.76 -7.32
N SER A 129 -1.69 5.18 -8.49
CA SER A 129 -2.45 5.45 -9.72
C SER A 129 -3.93 5.08 -9.60
N LEU A 130 -4.23 3.93 -8.97
CA LEU A 130 -5.60 3.47 -8.76
C LEU A 130 -6.37 4.33 -7.74
N LEU A 131 -5.70 4.80 -6.69
CA LEU A 131 -6.34 5.65 -5.67
C LEU A 131 -6.58 7.09 -6.17
N THR A 132 -5.72 7.60 -7.05
CA THR A 132 -5.83 8.96 -7.61
C THR A 132 -6.68 9.03 -8.87
N GLY A 133 -7.05 7.88 -9.46
CA GLY A 133 -7.77 7.81 -10.72
C GLY A 133 -6.97 8.29 -11.93
N SER A 134 -5.66 8.50 -11.77
CA SER A 134 -4.76 8.90 -12.86
C SER A 134 -4.26 7.66 -13.57
N ASP A 135 -4.79 7.40 -14.77
CA ASP A 135 -4.38 6.29 -15.65
C ASP A 135 -3.01 6.53 -16.34
N ALA A 136 -2.13 7.31 -15.69
CA ALA A 136 -0.79 7.61 -16.19
C ALA A 136 0.15 6.40 -15.96
N PHE A 137 -0.02 5.39 -16.81
CA PHE A 137 0.92 4.29 -16.96
C PHE A 137 2.19 4.83 -17.63
N VAL A 138 3.16 5.29 -16.84
CA VAL A 138 4.53 5.53 -17.31
C VAL A 138 5.41 4.40 -16.82
N VAL A 139 5.61 3.43 -17.71
CA VAL A 139 6.60 2.37 -17.59
C VAL A 139 7.96 2.96 -17.90
N THR A 140 8.82 3.03 -16.89
CA THR A 140 10.27 3.11 -17.10
C THR A 140 10.78 1.68 -17.26
N SER A 141 10.61 1.11 -18.46
CA SER A 141 11.32 -0.11 -18.83
C SER A 141 12.80 0.24 -18.86
N LYS A 142 13.57 -0.31 -17.92
CA LYS A 142 15.03 -0.37 -18.07
C LYS A 142 15.33 -1.40 -19.17
N THR A 143 15.18 -1.02 -20.43
CA THR A 143 15.84 -1.69 -21.56
C THR A 143 17.30 -1.23 -21.55
N GLY A 144 18.15 -2.06 -20.96
CA GLY A 144 19.59 -1.91 -20.94
C GLY A 144 20.27 -3.23 -21.29
N GLU A 145 19.83 -3.88 -22.37
CA GLU A 145 20.63 -4.91 -23.03
C GLU A 145 21.74 -4.20 -23.82
N ASN A 146 22.94 -4.13 -23.22
CA ASN A 146 24.17 -3.97 -23.96
C ASN A 146 24.45 -5.30 -24.68
N LEU A 147 24.10 -5.36 -25.97
CA LEU A 147 24.68 -6.33 -26.90
C LEU A 147 25.52 -5.53 -27.89
N GLU A 148 26.83 -5.74 -27.82
CA GLU A 148 27.85 -5.07 -28.62
C GLU A 148 27.58 -5.24 -30.13
N PRO A 149 27.84 -4.20 -30.96
CA PRO A 149 27.75 -4.34 -32.40
C PRO A 149 28.96 -5.11 -32.94
N LEU A 150 28.67 -6.24 -33.60
CA LEU A 150 29.59 -6.99 -34.46
C LEU A 150 30.24 -6.04 -35.48
N MET A 151 31.50 -5.65 -35.24
CA MET A 151 32.32 -4.96 -36.24
C MET A 151 32.81 -5.96 -37.28
N GLY A 152 32.17 -5.92 -38.44
CA GLY A 152 32.70 -6.48 -39.67
C GLY A 152 33.88 -5.65 -40.21
N SER A 153 34.98 -6.35 -40.45
CA SER A 153 35.90 -6.20 -41.60
C SER A 153 36.22 -4.78 -42.12
N HIS A 154 37.48 -4.36 -41.95
CA HIS A 154 38.19 -3.72 -43.05
C HIS A 154 39.63 -4.23 -43.18
N LEU A 155 39.88 -4.84 -44.35
CA LEU A 155 41.19 -5.07 -44.95
C LEU A 155 41.87 -3.74 -45.23
N GLY A 156 43.18 -3.68 -44.99
CA GLY A 156 44.06 -2.63 -45.48
C GLY A 156 45.49 -3.12 -45.42
N TYR A 157 46.00 -3.53 -46.59
CA TYR A 157 47.41 -3.72 -46.89
C TYR A 157 48.14 -2.36 -46.86
#